data_AF-A0A7V2W636-F1
#
_entry.id   AF-A0A7V2W636-F1
#
_cell.length_a   1.000
_cell.length_b   1.000
_cell.length_c   1.000
_cell.angle_alpha   90.00
_cell.angle_beta   90.00
_cell.angle_gamma   90.00
#
_symmetry.space_group_name_H-M   'P 1'
#
loop_
_entity.id
_entity.type
_entity.pdbx_description
1 polymer ?
#
loop_
_entity_poly.entity_id
_entity_poly.type
_entity_poly.pdbx_seq_one_letter_code
_entity_poly.pdbx_strand_id
1 'polypeptide(L)'
;MKYLRAYKDMEPTFGELAKGLTQLKFENRSNDELFLYYHKNTDTLVVLKKGKINDPIDRARFAAISLNLEGMGVIEHIDDLGKMIEQARLKEQTAAA
;
A
#
# COMPACT_ATOMS: atom_id res chain seq x y z
N MET A 1 7.12 -18.97 -8.58
CA MET A 1 7.09 -17.55 -8.14
C MET A 1 7.39 -17.49 -6.63
N LYS A 2 8.61 -17.10 -6.24
CA LYS A 2 9.05 -17.02 -4.82
C LYS A 2 8.55 -15.75 -4.10
N TYR A 3 8.08 -14.75 -4.84
CA TYR A 3 7.77 -13.41 -4.36
C TYR A 3 6.43 -13.25 -3.59
N LEU A 4 5.59 -14.29 -3.55
CA LEU A 4 4.24 -14.22 -2.96
C LEU A 4 4.15 -14.71 -1.50
N ARG A 5 5.27 -15.14 -0.89
CA ARG A 5 5.26 -15.76 0.45
C ARG A 5 4.93 -14.77 1.57
N ALA A 6 5.38 -13.52 1.50
CA ALA A 6 5.13 -12.51 2.53
C ALA A 6 3.62 -12.15 2.64
N TYR A 7 2.88 -12.18 1.53
CA TYR A 7 1.48 -11.76 1.50
C TYR A 7 0.48 -12.90 1.67
N LYS A 8 0.92 -14.12 1.97
CA LYS A 8 0.01 -15.27 1.91
C LYS A 8 -1.15 -15.14 2.89
N ASP A 9 -0.88 -14.53 4.04
CA ASP A 9 -1.81 -14.45 5.17
C ASP A 9 -2.11 -12.99 5.57
N MET A 10 -1.70 -12.02 4.74
CA MET A 10 -1.89 -10.59 5.00
C MET A 10 -3.08 -10.06 4.19
N GLU A 11 -4.07 -9.48 4.88
CA GLU A 11 -5.18 -8.73 4.28
C GLU A 11 -5.02 -7.24 4.58
N PRO A 12 -4.23 -6.46 3.81
CA PRO A 12 -4.12 -5.02 4.00
C PRO A 12 -5.44 -4.34 3.68
N THR A 13 -5.80 -3.32 4.46
CA THR A 13 -6.98 -2.48 4.23
C THR A 13 -6.63 -1.25 3.40
N PHE A 14 -7.65 -0.58 2.84
CA PHE A 14 -7.45 0.69 2.13
C PHE A 14 -6.72 1.74 2.99
N GLY A 15 -7.06 1.84 4.27
CA GLY A 15 -6.43 2.76 5.20
C GLY A 15 -4.96 2.49 5.42
N GLU A 16 -4.59 1.22 5.52
CA GLU A 16 -3.20 0.80 5.71
C GLU A 16 -2.36 1.02 4.46
N LEU A 17 -2.90 0.69 3.29
CA LEU A 17 -2.23 1.02 2.04
C LEU A 17 -2.07 2.53 1.88
N ALA A 18 -3.11 3.32 2.18
CA ALA A 18 -3.06 4.77 2.14
C ALA A 18 -1.93 5.32 3.03
N LYS A 19 -1.82 4.82 4.26
CA LYS A 19 -0.73 5.18 5.18
C LYS A 19 0.63 4.79 4.60
N GLY A 20 0.77 3.59 4.05
CA GLY A 20 2.01 3.11 3.42
C GLY A 20 2.43 3.99 2.23
N LEU A 21 1.50 4.33 1.34
CA LEU A 21 1.75 5.22 0.20
C LEU A 21 2.17 6.62 0.68
N THR A 22 1.52 7.17 1.71
CA THR A 22 1.93 8.46 2.30
C THR A 22 3.35 8.41 2.87
N GLN A 23 3.76 7.30 3.53
CA GLN A 23 5.14 7.13 4.01
C GLN A 23 6.15 7.07 2.86
N LEU A 24 5.73 6.52 1.72
CA LEU A 24 6.48 6.55 0.46
C LEU A 24 6.37 7.90 -0.27
N LYS A 25 5.92 8.97 0.40
CA LYS A 25 5.81 10.34 -0.14
C LYS A 25 4.81 10.48 -1.30
N PHE A 26 3.82 9.60 -1.41
CA PHE A 26 2.69 9.83 -2.31
C PHE A 26 1.79 10.92 -1.74
N GLU A 27 1.42 11.87 -2.59
CA GLU A 27 0.43 12.90 -2.31
C GLU A 27 -0.97 12.34 -2.55
N ASN A 28 -1.84 12.48 -1.57
CA ASN A 28 -3.25 12.16 -1.73
C ASN A 28 -3.94 13.25 -2.58
N ARG A 29 -4.45 12.87 -3.75
CA ARG A 29 -5.21 13.72 -4.68
C ARG A 29 -6.61 13.16 -4.93
N SER A 30 -7.13 12.41 -3.97
CA SER A 30 -8.41 11.74 -4.08
C SER A 30 -9.56 12.73 -4.25
N ASN A 31 -10.61 12.28 -4.91
CA ASN A 31 -11.87 13.02 -5.06
C ASN A 31 -13.03 12.18 -4.51
N ASP A 32 -14.26 12.60 -4.78
CA ASP A 32 -15.45 11.92 -4.26
C ASP A 32 -15.65 10.49 -4.81
N GLU A 33 -15.01 10.14 -5.92
CA GLU A 33 -15.22 8.87 -6.65
C GLU A 33 -14.04 7.90 -6.55
N LEU A 34 -12.81 8.42 -6.45
CA LEU A 34 -11.57 7.65 -6.55
C LEU A 34 -10.59 8.03 -5.45
N PHE A 35 -9.87 7.03 -4.93
CA PHE A 35 -8.65 7.27 -4.17
C PHE A 35 -7.46 7.35 -5.12
N LEU A 36 -6.79 8.51 -5.11
CA LEU A 36 -5.69 8.83 -6.01
C LEU A 36 -4.47 9.20 -5.18
N TYR A 37 -3.36 8.50 -5.43
CA TYR A 37 -2.08 8.76 -4.78
C TYR A 37 -1.04 9.00 -5.86
N TYR A 38 -0.39 10.16 -5.82
CA TYR A 38 0.59 10.59 -6.82
C TYR A 38 1.99 10.74 -6.22
N HIS A 39 3.00 10.15 -6.85
CA HIS A 39 4.40 10.30 -6.46
C HIS A 39 5.17 11.12 -7.50
N LYS A 40 5.52 12.35 -7.13
CA LYS A 40 6.10 13.35 -8.03
C LYS A 40 7.44 12.92 -8.62
N ASN A 41 8.29 12.24 -7.84
CA ASN A 41 9.66 11.94 -8.26
C ASN A 41 9.73 10.83 -9.31
N THR A 42 8.76 9.91 -9.31
CA THR A 42 8.69 8.76 -10.22
C THR A 42 7.53 8.88 -11.21
N ASP A 43 6.86 10.04 -11.22
CA ASP A 43 5.65 10.31 -11.98
C ASP A 43 4.61 9.18 -11.95
N THR A 44 4.39 8.64 -10.74
CA THR A 44 3.58 7.44 -10.53
C THR A 44 2.23 7.78 -9.97
N LEU A 45 1.17 7.19 -10.52
CA LEU A 45 -0.19 7.30 -10.00
C LEU A 45 -0.73 5.94 -9.57
N VAL A 46 -1.12 5.82 -8.30
CA VAL A 46 -1.88 4.69 -7.78
C VAL A 46 -3.35 5.09 -7.70
N VAL A 47 -4.18 4.40 -8.48
CA VAL A 47 -5.63 4.60 -8.54
C VAL A 47 -6.34 3.43 -7.87
N LEU A 48 -7.13 3.71 -6.85
CA LEU A 48 -7.96 2.73 -6.18
C LEU A 48 -9.43 3.13 -6.29
N LYS A 49 -10.28 2.14 -6.53
CA LYS A 49 -11.73 2.35 -6.42
C LYS A 49 -12.06 2.74 -4.97
N LYS A 50 -12.99 3.67 -4.78
CA LYS A 50 -13.46 4.05 -3.45
C LYS A 50 -13.98 2.83 -2.68
N GLY A 51 -13.56 2.74 -1.43
CA GLY A 51 -13.95 1.75 -0.43
C GLY A 51 -13.92 2.39 0.96
N LYS A 52 -14.34 1.66 1.99
CA LYS A 52 -14.13 2.12 3.37
C LYS A 52 -12.67 1.91 3.74
N ILE A 53 -12.18 2.75 4.66
CA ILE A 53 -10.80 2.68 5.18
C ILE A 53 -10.47 1.28 5.70
N ASN A 54 -11.45 0.58 6.29
CA ASN A 54 -11.26 -0.76 6.86
C ASN A 54 -11.59 -1.90 5.88
N ASP A 55 -12.00 -1.59 4.64
CA ASP A 55 -12.26 -2.64 3.67
C ASP A 55 -10.92 -3.27 3.24
N PRO A 56 -10.86 -4.60 3.10
CA PRO A 56 -9.67 -5.28 2.64
C PRO A 56 -9.42 -4.95 1.15
N ILE A 57 -8.14 -4.87 0.80
CA ILE A 57 -7.69 -4.75 -0.58
C ILE A 57 -7.49 -6.14 -1.13
N ASP A 58 -8.03 -6.37 -2.32
CA ASP A 58 -7.78 -7.59 -3.07
C ASP A 58 -6.26 -7.88 -3.20
N ARG A 59 -5.87 -9.12 -2.90
CA ARG A 59 -4.46 -9.51 -2.86
C ARG A 59 -3.76 -9.35 -4.21
N ALA A 60 -4.44 -9.67 -5.32
CA ALA A 60 -3.85 -9.51 -6.64
C ALA A 60 -3.63 -8.02 -6.95
N ARG A 61 -4.57 -7.16 -6.54
CA ARG A 61 -4.41 -5.69 -6.63
C ARG A 61 -3.25 -5.18 -5.78
N PHE A 62 -3.14 -5.61 -4.52
CA PHE A 62 -2.02 -5.21 -3.67
C PHE A 62 -0.67 -5.65 -4.26
N ALA A 63 -0.57 -6.89 -4.74
CA ALA A 63 0.64 -7.40 -5.38
C ALA A 63 0.98 -6.63 -6.67
N ALA A 64 0.00 -6.25 -7.48
CA ALA A 64 0.21 -5.43 -8.68
C ALA A 64 0.74 -4.04 -8.33
N ILE A 65 0.23 -3.42 -7.26
CA ILE A 65 0.73 -2.13 -6.78
C ILE A 65 2.18 -2.29 -6.34
N SER A 66 2.49 -3.27 -5.48
CA SER A 66 3.86 -3.54 -5.03
C SER A 66 4.83 -3.74 -6.20
N LEU A 67 4.45 -4.53 -7.20
CA LEU A 67 5.28 -4.79 -8.38
C LEU A 67 5.54 -3.50 -9.18
N ASN A 68 4.52 -2.66 -9.36
CA ASN A 68 4.69 -1.39 -10.06
C ASN A 68 5.62 -0.45 -9.29
N LEU A 69 5.48 -0.38 -7.95
CA LEU A 69 6.34 0.45 -7.12
C LEU A 69 7.80 0.01 -7.17
N GLU A 70 8.06 -1.30 -7.18
CA GLU A 70 9.41 -1.85 -7.37
C GLU A 70 9.95 -1.49 -8.76
N GLY A 71 9.17 -1.72 -9.82
CA GLY A 71 9.56 -1.39 -11.19
C GLY A 71 9.83 0.11 -11.42
N MET A 72 9.26 0.97 -10.58
CA MET A 72 9.46 2.43 -10.61
C MET A 72 10.57 2.91 -9.66
N GLY A 73 11.22 2.00 -8.92
CA GLY A 73 12.27 2.32 -7.95
C GLY A 73 11.77 3.08 -6.72
N VAL A 74 10.46 3.04 -6.42
CA VAL A 74 9.88 3.62 -5.21
C VAL A 74 10.20 2.76 -3.99
N ILE A 75 10.18 1.44 -4.17
CA ILE A 75 10.61 0.44 -3.18
C ILE A 75 11.66 -0.46 -3.82
N GLU A 76 12.52 -1.08 -3.01
CA GLU A 76 13.61 -1.94 -3.52
C GLU A 76 13.14 -3.36 -3.82
N HIS A 77 12.20 -3.87 -3.01
CA HIS A 77 11.65 -5.19 -3.16
C HIS A 77 10.12 -5.16 -3.07
N ILE A 78 9.45 -6.01 -3.85
CA ILE A 78 7.99 -6.13 -3.86
C ILE A 78 7.40 -6.21 -2.44
N ASP A 79 8.04 -6.96 -1.53
CA ASP A 79 7.57 -7.25 -0.18
C ASP A 79 7.74 -6.09 0.82
N ASP A 80 8.47 -5.04 0.46
CA ASP A 80 8.73 -3.92 1.36
C ASP A 80 7.46 -3.15 1.73
N LEU A 81 6.55 -2.94 0.78
CA LEU A 81 5.26 -2.31 1.08
C LEU A 81 4.45 -3.13 2.10
N GLY A 82 4.49 -4.46 1.98
CA GLY A 82 3.84 -5.37 2.93
C GLY A 82 4.45 -5.28 4.33
N LYS A 83 5.79 -5.33 4.41
CA LYS A 83 6.53 -5.18 5.67
C LYS A 83 6.26 -3.84 6.34
N MET A 84 6.21 -2.75 5.58
CA MET A 84 5.91 -1.41 6.11
C MET A 84 4.54 -1.37 6.78
N ILE A 85 3.52 -1.95 6.12
CA ILE A 85 2.17 -2.00 6.68
C ILE A 85 2.13 -2.90 7.92
N GLU A 86 2.76 -4.07 7.88
CA GLU A 86 2.82 -4.99 9.02
C GLU A 86 3.52 -4.35 10.24
N GLN A 87 4.64 -3.67 10.01
CA GLN A 87 5.33 -2.91 11.07
C GLN A 87 4.45 -1.80 11.64
N ALA A 88 3.65 -1.11 10.81
CA ALA A 88 2.73 -0.09 11.28
C ALA A 88 1.61 -0.70 12.17
N ARG A 89 1.05 -1.85 11.79
CA ARG A 89 0.07 -2.60 12.60
C ARG A 89 0.62 -2.95 13.97
N LEU A 90 1.82 -3.52 14.00
CA LEU A 90 2.47 -3.94 15.25
C LEU A 90 2.67 -2.75 16.20
N LYS A 91 3.09 -1.59 15.66
CA LYS A 91 3.23 -0.36 16.46
C LYS A 91 1.91 0.13 17.04
N GLU A 92 0.84 0.14 16.24
CA GLU A 92 -0.49 0.56 16.70
C GLU A 92 -1.05 -0.36 17.79
N GLN A 93 -0.80 -1.67 17.70
CA GLN A 93 -1.20 -2.63 18.72
C GLN A 93 -0.43 -2.46 20.03
N THR A 94 0.89 -2.21 19.95
CA THR A 94 1.70 -1.97 21.15
C THR A 94 1.41 -0.64 21.84
N ALA A 95 0.94 0.38 21.09
CA ALA A 95 0.60 1.69 21.65
C ALA A 95 -0.79 1.73 22.32
N ALA A 96 -1.63 0.72 22.05
CA ALA A 96 -2.97 0.58 22.60
C ALA A 96 -3.05 -0.40 23.79
N ALA A 97 -1.92 -1.03 24.16
CA ALA A 97 -1.78 -1.95 25.28
C ALA A 97 -1.18 -1.24 26.51
#